data_AF-A0A316HY85-F1
#
_entry.id   AF-A0A316HY85-F1
#
_cell.length_a   1.000
_cell.length_b   1.000
_cell.length_c   1.000
_cell.angle_alpha   90.00
_cell.angle_beta   90.00
_cell.angle_gamma   90.00
#
_symmetry.space_group_name_H-M   'P 1'
#
loop_
_entity.id
_entity.type
_entity.pdbx_description
1 polymer ?
#
loop_
_entity_poly.entity_id
_entity_poly.type
_entity_poly.pdbx_seq_one_letter_code
_entity_poly.pdbx_strand_id
1 'polypeptide(L)'
;MKATGTIEVKSWDEKTWDGRPYQEVEGRKLTEAHVQFAYAGDVSGVGNCRYLMSYGDNVAWTTAIEEITTDDGTLVLRHVGAYRTSVEAVIEILDGTGAYAGARGAATIDWAEDGSATYTLEYEV
;
A
#
# COMPACT_ATOMS: atom_id res chain seq x y z
N MET A 1 16.61 -3.93 11.98
CA MET A 1 16.41 -5.10 11.10
C MET A 1 16.12 -4.60 9.69
N LYS A 2 16.41 -5.42 8.68
CA LYS A 2 16.14 -5.11 7.27
C LYS A 2 15.53 -6.35 6.61
N ALA A 3 14.35 -6.19 6.02
CA ALA A 3 13.64 -7.21 5.28
C ALA A 3 13.41 -6.73 3.84
N THR A 4 13.50 -7.64 2.88
CA THR A 4 13.39 -7.36 1.45
C THR A 4 12.57 -8.42 0.73
N GLY A 5 11.99 -8.03 -0.39
CA GLY A 5 11.18 -8.95 -1.18
C GLY A 5 10.43 -8.26 -2.32
N THR A 6 9.37 -8.92 -2.78
CA THR A 6 8.53 -8.48 -3.89
C THR A 6 7.07 -8.34 -3.47
N ILE A 7 6.36 -7.46 -4.19
CA ILE A 7 4.92 -7.23 -4.05
C ILE A 7 4.26 -7.43 -5.41
N GLU A 8 3.08 -8.03 -5.43
CA GLU A 8 2.21 -8.13 -6.60
C GLU A 8 0.80 -7.65 -6.27
N VAL A 9 0.20 -6.83 -7.12
CA VAL A 9 -1.22 -6.44 -7.01
C VAL A 9 -2.11 -7.61 -7.44
N LYS A 10 -2.93 -8.12 -6.53
CA LYS A 10 -3.86 -9.23 -6.79
C LYS A 10 -5.26 -8.79 -7.15
N SER A 11 -5.72 -7.68 -6.57
CA SER A 11 -7.01 -7.09 -6.91
C SER A 11 -7.01 -5.59 -6.64
N TRP A 12 -7.87 -4.89 -7.39
CA TRP A 12 -8.12 -3.45 -7.26
C TRP A 12 -9.61 -3.19 -7.46
N ASP A 13 -10.34 -2.91 -6.37
CA ASP A 13 -11.74 -2.45 -6.43
C ASP A 13 -11.81 -1.00 -5.97
N GLU A 14 -11.93 -0.08 -6.93
CA GLU A 14 -11.98 1.35 -6.66
C GLU A 14 -13.29 1.97 -7.13
N LYS A 15 -13.91 2.74 -6.23
CA LYS A 15 -15.16 3.44 -6.47
C LYS A 15 -15.03 4.89 -6.06
N THR A 16 -15.72 5.77 -6.77
CA THR A 16 -15.97 7.13 -6.29
C THR A 16 -16.80 7.09 -5.01
N TRP A 17 -16.78 8.17 -4.22
CA TRP A 17 -17.55 8.23 -2.96
C TRP A 17 -19.07 8.10 -3.14
N ASP A 18 -19.59 8.37 -4.34
CA ASP A 18 -20.99 8.14 -4.70
C ASP A 18 -21.24 6.73 -5.29
N GLY A 19 -20.25 5.84 -5.24
CA GLY A 19 -20.37 4.41 -5.53
C GLY A 19 -20.17 4.01 -6.99
N ARG A 20 -19.79 4.94 -7.88
CA ARG A 20 -19.55 4.63 -9.30
C ARG A 20 -18.15 4.02 -9.49
N PRO A 21 -17.97 3.12 -10.47
CA PRO A 21 -16.64 2.68 -10.87
C PRO A 21 -15.76 3.87 -11.26
N TYR A 22 -14.52 3.92 -10.75
CA TYR A 22 -13.66 5.09 -10.95
C TYR A 22 -13.32 5.38 -12.41
N GLN A 23 -13.30 4.35 -13.27
CA GLN A 23 -13.04 4.46 -14.71
C GLN A 23 -14.19 5.11 -15.48
N GLU A 24 -15.40 5.17 -14.90
CA GLU A 24 -16.57 5.80 -15.53
C GLU A 24 -16.65 7.31 -15.20
N VAL A 25 -15.76 7.82 -14.34
CA VAL A 25 -15.77 9.21 -13.87
C VAL A 25 -14.47 9.89 -14.25
N GLU A 26 -14.57 10.78 -15.23
CA GLU A 26 -13.45 11.57 -15.74
C GLU A 26 -13.11 12.78 -14.85
N GLY A 27 -11.85 13.22 -14.94
CA GLY A 27 -11.37 14.40 -14.24
C GLY A 27 -11.29 14.24 -12.72
N ARG A 28 -11.52 15.34 -12.00
CA ARG A 28 -11.36 15.41 -10.55
C ARG A 28 -12.43 14.60 -9.83
N LYS A 29 -12.00 13.69 -8.96
CA LYS A 29 -12.87 12.79 -8.21
C LYS A 29 -12.24 12.41 -6.87
N LEU A 30 -13.10 12.01 -5.93
CA LEU A 30 -12.70 11.37 -4.68
C LEU A 30 -13.09 9.91 -4.74
N THR A 31 -12.15 9.02 -4.44
CA THR A 31 -12.38 7.58 -4.50
C THR A 31 -11.90 6.88 -3.22
N GLU A 32 -12.42 5.68 -3.05
CA GLU A 32 -11.90 4.68 -2.12
C GLU A 32 -11.52 3.44 -2.93
N ALA A 33 -10.33 2.90 -2.70
CA ALA A 33 -9.87 1.66 -3.32
C ALA A 33 -9.59 0.60 -2.27
N HIS A 34 -10.09 -0.62 -2.49
CA HIS A 34 -9.76 -1.82 -1.73
C HIS A 34 -8.81 -2.65 -2.57
N VAL A 35 -7.57 -2.77 -2.10
CA VAL A 35 -6.46 -3.36 -2.87
C VAL A 35 -5.89 -4.53 -2.10
N GLN A 36 -5.71 -5.65 -2.77
CA GLN A 36 -5.01 -6.81 -2.21
C GLN A 36 -3.63 -6.96 -2.84
N PHE A 37 -2.64 -7.14 -2.00
CA PHE A 37 -1.25 -7.39 -2.38
C PHE A 37 -0.80 -8.78 -1.92
N ALA A 38 0.04 -9.42 -2.71
CA ALA A 38 0.81 -10.58 -2.27
C ALA A 38 2.26 -10.18 -2.02
N TYR A 39 2.77 -10.50 -0.84
CA TYR A 39 4.16 -10.29 -0.45
C TYR A 39 4.91 -11.62 -0.49
N ALA A 40 6.15 -11.59 -1.01
CA ALA A 40 7.09 -12.70 -0.97
C ALA A 40 8.49 -12.20 -0.62
N GLY A 41 9.31 -13.06 0.00
CA GLY A 41 10.64 -12.71 0.50
C GLY A 41 10.73 -12.87 2.02
N ASP A 42 11.44 -11.94 2.68
CA ASP A 42 11.62 -11.97 4.13
C ASP A 42 10.29 -11.77 4.88
N VAL A 43 9.40 -10.91 4.36
CA VAL A 43 7.98 -10.84 4.72
C VAL A 43 7.20 -11.54 3.61
N SER A 44 6.49 -12.62 3.96
CA SER A 44 5.66 -13.40 3.03
C SER A 44 4.25 -13.50 3.58
N GLY A 45 3.26 -13.06 2.80
CA GLY A 45 1.88 -12.95 3.28
C GLY A 45 0.96 -12.17 2.34
N VAL A 46 -0.20 -11.77 2.86
CA VAL A 46 -1.23 -11.04 2.11
C VAL A 46 -1.45 -9.67 2.74
N GLY A 47 -1.32 -8.62 1.94
CA GLY A 47 -1.65 -7.24 2.30
C GLY A 47 -3.06 -6.89 1.88
N ASN A 48 -3.87 -6.33 2.77
CA ASN A 48 -5.16 -5.74 2.45
C ASN A 48 -5.10 -4.25 2.76
N CYS A 49 -5.12 -3.43 1.71
CA CYS A 49 -4.95 -1.98 1.78
C CYS A 49 -6.25 -1.26 1.42
N ARG A 50 -6.55 -0.20 2.18
CA ARG A 50 -7.66 0.70 1.87
C ARG A 50 -7.13 2.10 1.63
N TYR A 51 -7.24 2.54 0.38
CA TYR A 51 -6.85 3.88 -0.04
C TYR A 51 -8.04 4.83 -0.04
N LEU A 52 -7.80 6.07 0.40
CA LEU A 52 -8.61 7.23 0.04
C LEU A 52 -7.79 8.10 -0.89
N MET A 53 -8.37 8.43 -2.04
CA MET A 53 -7.66 9.14 -3.11
C MET A 53 -8.40 10.39 -3.56
N SER A 54 -7.63 11.43 -3.86
CA SER A 54 -8.12 12.68 -4.46
C SER A 54 -7.43 12.88 -5.80
N TYR A 55 -8.19 12.73 -6.87
CA TYR A 55 -7.71 12.95 -8.22
C TYR A 55 -7.78 14.44 -8.57
N GLY A 56 -6.61 15.02 -8.84
CA GLY A 56 -6.43 16.30 -9.52
C GLY A 56 -6.15 16.09 -11.01
N ASP A 57 -5.77 17.18 -11.70
CA ASP A 57 -5.63 17.13 -13.17
C ASP A 57 -4.40 16.31 -13.63
N ASN A 58 -3.31 16.32 -12.85
CA ASN A 58 -2.06 15.60 -13.16
C ASN A 58 -1.49 14.86 -11.93
N VAL A 59 -2.34 14.56 -10.96
CA VAL A 59 -1.93 13.94 -9.69
C VAL A 59 -3.09 13.23 -9.04
N ALA A 60 -2.83 12.11 -8.36
CA ALA A 60 -3.74 11.53 -7.38
C ALA A 60 -3.05 11.54 -6.02
N TRP A 61 -3.56 12.32 -5.06
CA TRP A 61 -3.08 12.29 -3.67
C TRP A 61 -3.75 11.14 -2.93
N THR A 62 -2.98 10.46 -2.08
CA THR A 62 -3.39 9.17 -1.50
C THR A 62 -3.03 9.10 -0.03
N THR A 63 -3.96 8.59 0.78
CA THR A 63 -3.69 8.13 2.15
C THR A 63 -4.27 6.73 2.34
N ALA A 64 -3.61 5.89 3.12
CA ALA A 64 -4.04 4.51 3.31
C ALA A 64 -3.63 3.93 4.65
N ILE A 65 -4.34 2.87 5.02
CA ILE A 65 -3.90 1.88 6.00
C ILE A 65 -3.90 0.51 5.32
N GLU A 66 -2.84 -0.25 5.55
CA GLU A 66 -2.67 -1.62 5.09
C GLU A 66 -2.42 -2.55 6.26
N GLU A 67 -3.09 -3.70 6.27
CA GLU A 67 -2.75 -4.81 7.15
C GLU A 67 -2.12 -5.93 6.32
N ILE A 68 -0.91 -6.33 6.68
CA ILE A 68 -0.21 -7.48 6.12
C ILE A 68 -0.32 -8.62 7.12
N THR A 69 -0.88 -9.75 6.69
CA THR A 69 -0.98 -10.98 7.48
C THR A 69 0.02 -12.00 6.96
N THR A 70 0.88 -12.48 7.86
CA THR A 70 1.87 -13.55 7.62
C THR A 70 1.66 -14.70 8.60
N ASP A 71 2.41 -15.79 8.43
CA ASP A 71 2.40 -16.91 9.39
C ASP A 71 3.02 -16.54 10.75
N ASP A 72 3.89 -15.52 10.77
CA ASP A 72 4.64 -15.08 11.95
C ASP A 72 3.98 -13.92 12.71
N GLY A 73 2.91 -13.33 12.17
CA GLY A 73 2.19 -12.21 12.77
C GLY A 73 1.57 -11.26 11.76
N THR A 74 1.23 -10.06 12.22
CA THR A 74 0.69 -8.99 11.38
C THR A 74 1.55 -7.74 11.44
N LEU A 75 1.54 -6.96 10.36
CA LEU A 75 2.09 -5.61 10.27
C LEU A 75 1.01 -4.66 9.80
N VAL A 76 0.88 -3.50 10.45
CA VAL A 76 0.00 -2.43 10.00
C VAL A 76 0.85 -1.29 9.47
N LEU A 77 0.63 -0.90 8.21
CA LEU A 77 1.34 0.18 7.55
C LEU A 77 0.41 1.38 7.32
N ARG A 78 0.97 2.58 7.42
CA ARG A 78 0.33 3.84 6.99
C ARG A 78 1.00 4.35 5.74
N HIS A 79 0.21 4.64 4.71
CA HIS A 79 0.71 5.20 3.46
C HIS A 79 0.24 6.66 3.36
N VAL A 80 1.16 7.57 3.04
CA VAL A 80 0.83 8.94 2.62
C VAL A 80 1.64 9.24 1.36
N GLY A 81 0.97 9.56 0.27
CA GLY A 81 1.64 9.66 -1.02
C GLY A 81 0.87 10.38 -2.11
N ALA A 82 1.42 10.31 -3.31
CA ALA A 82 0.81 10.78 -4.53
C ALA A 82 1.27 9.95 -5.73
N TYR A 83 0.45 9.89 -6.77
CA TYR A 83 0.83 9.39 -8.09
C TYR A 83 0.81 10.53 -9.11
N ARG A 84 1.90 10.67 -9.87
CA ARG A 84 2.02 11.61 -11.01
C ARG A 84 2.40 10.82 -12.25
N THR A 85 3.70 10.76 -12.53
CA THR A 85 4.32 9.84 -13.50
C THR A 85 4.86 8.58 -12.82
N SER A 86 5.05 8.64 -11.51
CA SER A 86 5.51 7.55 -10.64
C SER A 86 4.84 7.66 -9.28
N VAL A 87 4.95 6.59 -8.48
CA VAL A 87 4.50 6.58 -7.09
C VAL A 87 5.49 7.34 -6.22
N GLU A 88 4.97 8.27 -5.41
CA GLU A 88 5.69 8.98 -4.35
C GLU A 88 5.00 8.62 -3.03
N ALA A 89 5.67 7.95 -2.10
CA ALA A 89 5.03 7.54 -0.84
C ALA A 89 5.98 7.56 0.36
N VAL A 90 5.44 7.97 1.50
CA VAL A 90 5.99 7.69 2.83
C VAL A 90 5.15 6.57 3.42
N ILE A 91 5.82 5.46 3.77
CA ILE A 91 5.18 4.26 4.32
C ILE A 91 5.82 3.93 5.66
N GLU A 92 5.02 3.92 6.72
CA GLU A 92 5.49 3.73 8.09
C GLU A 92 4.76 2.58 8.78
N ILE A 93 5.47 1.85 9.64
CA ILE A 93 4.86 0.84 10.52
C ILE A 93 4.10 1.58 11.63
N LEU A 94 2.81 1.29 11.75
CA LEU A 94 1.97 1.76 12.85
C LEU A 94 1.94 0.77 14.01
N ASP A 95 1.87 -0.52 13.70
CA ASP A 95 1.73 -1.59 14.69
C ASP A 95 2.17 -2.93 14.11
N GLY A 96 2.38 -3.91 14.99
CA GLY A 96 2.65 -5.27 14.60
C GLY A 96 2.39 -6.27 15.71
N THR A 97 2.25 -7.54 15.34
CA THR A 97 2.03 -8.67 16.26
C THR A 97 3.03 -9.80 16.00
N GLY A 98 3.11 -10.77 16.90
CA GLY A 98 4.00 -11.94 16.74
C GLY A 98 5.47 -11.53 16.61
N ALA A 99 6.12 -11.95 15.52
CA ALA A 99 7.51 -11.59 15.21
C ALA A 99 7.72 -10.07 15.01
N TYR A 100 6.64 -9.33 14.78
CA TYR A 100 6.65 -7.88 14.55
C TYR A 100 6.13 -7.08 15.75
N ALA A 101 5.91 -7.72 16.90
CA ALA A 101 5.35 -7.06 18.08
C ALA A 101 6.23 -5.89 18.55
N GLY A 102 5.70 -4.67 18.51
CA GLY A 102 6.45 -3.46 18.87
C GLY A 102 7.30 -2.87 17.75
N ALA A 103 7.22 -3.42 16.54
CA ALA A 103 8.01 -2.95 15.40
C ALA A 103 7.76 -1.46 15.09
N ARG A 104 8.84 -0.72 14.85
CA ARG A 104 8.81 0.69 14.42
C ARG A 104 9.78 0.88 13.27
N GLY A 105 9.33 1.54 12.22
CA GLY A 105 10.14 1.64 11.00
C GLY A 105 9.37 2.15 9.80
N ALA A 106 9.97 2.01 8.65
CA ALA A 106 9.43 2.47 7.38
C ALA A 106 9.70 1.49 6.25
N ALA A 107 8.84 1.52 5.24
CA ALA A 107 9.02 0.79 3.99
C ALA A 107 9.37 1.74 2.86
N THR A 108 10.25 1.29 1.97
CA THR A 108 10.45 1.86 0.64
C THR A 108 9.97 0.84 -0.37
N ILE A 109 9.18 1.27 -1.35
CA ILE A 109 8.63 0.42 -2.40
C ILE A 109 8.97 1.01 -3.76
N ASP A 110 9.58 0.20 -4.62
CA ASP A 110 9.92 0.56 -5.99
C ASP A 110 8.97 -0.18 -6.95
N TRP A 111 7.99 0.56 -7.48
CA TRP A 111 6.98 0.04 -8.41
C TRP A 111 7.49 0.02 -9.86
N ALA A 112 7.25 -1.09 -10.55
CA ALA A 112 7.42 -1.21 -11.99
C ALA A 112 6.12 -0.87 -12.74
N GLU A 113 6.24 -0.59 -14.05
CA GLU A 113 5.08 -0.25 -14.90
C GLU A 113 4.06 -1.39 -15.04
N ASP A 114 4.49 -2.64 -14.85
CA ASP A 114 3.64 -3.83 -14.97
C ASP A 114 2.84 -4.14 -13.69
N GLY A 115 2.96 -3.31 -12.64
CA GLY A 115 2.28 -3.50 -11.36
C GLY A 115 2.98 -4.47 -10.41
N SER A 116 4.19 -4.93 -10.73
CA SER A 116 5.08 -5.57 -9.75
C SER A 116 5.88 -4.51 -8.98
N ALA A 117 6.37 -4.86 -7.79
CA ALA A 117 7.27 -4.00 -7.04
C ALA A 117 8.29 -4.80 -6.21
N THR A 118 9.39 -4.14 -5.85
CA THR A 118 10.27 -4.59 -4.77
C THR A 118 10.07 -3.73 -3.53
N TYR A 119 10.21 -4.32 -2.35
CA TYR A 119 10.18 -3.58 -1.09
C TYR A 119 11.47 -3.74 -0.30
N THR A 120 11.76 -2.70 0.49
CA THR A 120 12.69 -2.75 1.61
C THR A 120 11.97 -2.23 2.84
N LEU A 121 11.90 -3.05 3.90
CA LEU A 121 11.36 -2.69 5.20
C LEU A 121 12.50 -2.58 6.22
N GLU A 122 12.69 -1.38 6.77
CA GLU A 122 13.70 -1.12 7.80
C GLU A 122 12.99 -0.81 9.12
N TYR A 123 13.25 -1.62 10.15
CA TYR A 123 12.52 -1.54 11.40
C TYR A 123 13.32 -2.01 12.62
N GLU A 124 12.97 -1.50 13.78
CA GLU A 124 13.45 -1.93 15.10
C GLU A 124 12.33 -2.64 15.86
N VAL A 125 12.68 -3.55 16.77
CA VAL A 125 11.77 -4.29 17.65
C VAL A 125 12.32 -4.23 19.08
#